data_AF-A0A6I1X547-F1
#
_entry.id   AF-A0A6I1X547-F1
#
_cell.length_a   1.000
_cell.length_b   1.000
_cell.length_c   1.000
_cell.angle_alpha   90.00
_cell.angle_beta   90.00
_cell.angle_gamma   90.00
#
_symmetry.space_group_name_H-M   'P 1'
#
loop_
_entity.id
_entity.type
_entity.pdbx_description
1 polymer ?
#
loop_
_entity_poly.entity_id
_entity_poly.type
_entity_poly.pdbx_seq_one_letter_code
_entity_poly.pdbx_strand_id
1 'polypeptide(L)' 'ELARSAAATRIWLLQAPPGQALDADRLSDWHHALEKLGLPFATSAPINWLETGHD' A
#
# COMPACT_ATOMS: atom_id res chain seq x y z
N GLU A 1 10.12 -21.01 7.34
CA GLU A 1 8.98 -20.85 6.41
C GLU A 1 8.70 -19.42 5.95
N LEU A 2 9.24 -18.35 6.56
CA LEU A 2 9.02 -16.96 6.09
C LEU A 2 9.59 -16.62 4.70
N ALA A 3 10.56 -17.38 4.18
CA ALA A 3 11.26 -17.05 2.93
C ALA A 3 10.45 -17.37 1.66
N ARG A 4 9.34 -18.13 1.78
CA ARG A 4 8.54 -18.53 0.61
C ARG A 4 7.56 -17.43 0.15
N SER A 5 7.29 -16.44 1.00
CA SER A 5 6.38 -15.30 0.70
C SER A 5 7.09 -14.09 0.08
N ALA A 6 8.40 -14.17 -0.18
CA ALA A 6 9.21 -13.05 -0.68
C ALA A 6 9.15 -12.86 -2.22
N ALA A 7 8.15 -13.41 -2.90
CA ALA A 7 7.98 -13.23 -4.34
C ALA A 7 7.59 -11.79 -4.74
N ALA A 8 7.10 -10.99 -3.78
CA ALA A 8 6.71 -9.60 -4.01
C ALA A 8 7.05 -8.72 -2.80
N THR A 9 7.65 -7.55 -3.06
CA THR A 9 7.86 -6.49 -2.07
C THR A 9 6.66 -5.54 -2.11
N ARG A 10 6.05 -5.27 -0.95
CA ARG A 10 4.96 -4.29 -0.80
C ARG A 10 5.41 -3.13 0.08
N ILE A 11 5.00 -1.92 -0.28
CA ILE A 11 5.26 -0.70 0.47
C ILE A 11 3.92 -0.19 1.01
N TRP A 12 3.90 0.18 2.28
CA TRP A 12 2.71 0.67 2.96
C TRP A 12 2.87 2.14 3.30
N LEU A 13 1.82 2.93 3.04
CA LEU A 13 1.73 4.28 3.57
C LEU A 13 1.29 4.20 5.03
N LEU A 14 2.11 4.78 5.91
CA LEU A 14 1.76 4.91 7.32
C LEU A 14 0.53 5.81 7.47
N GLN A 15 -0.44 5.36 8.29
CA GLN A 15 -1.61 6.17 8.60
C GLN A 15 -1.23 7.43 9.39
N ALA A 16 -2.05 8.48 9.27
CA ALA A 16 -1.86 9.67 10.09
C ALA A 16 -1.98 9.33 11.59
N PRO A 17 -1.26 10.04 12.48
CA PRO A 17 -1.44 9.90 13.91
C PRO A 17 -2.90 10.14 14.33
N PRO A 18 -3.37 9.57 15.45
CA PRO A 18 -4.72 9.82 15.95
C PRO A 18 -5.03 11.32 16.06
N GLY A 19 -6.19 11.72 15.54
CA GLY A 19 -6.62 13.13 15.52
C GLY A 19 -6.01 13.96 14.39
N GLN A 20 -5.23 13.37 13.50
CA GLN A 20 -4.67 14.03 12.31
C GLN A 20 -5.17 13.36 11.03
N ALA A 21 -5.18 14.13 9.94
CA ALA A 21 -5.42 13.62 8.60
C ALA A 21 -4.11 13.62 7.80
N LEU A 22 -4.01 12.73 6.82
CA LEU A 22 -2.96 12.82 5.81
C LEU A 22 -3.18 14.07 4.95
N ASP A 23 -2.09 14.64 4.46
CA ASP A 23 -2.13 15.70 3.45
C ASP A 23 -2.73 15.13 2.15
N ALA A 24 -3.89 15.65 1.76
CA ALA A 24 -4.68 15.15 0.64
C ALA A 24 -4.01 15.45 -0.72
N ASP A 25 -3.39 16.62 -0.87
CA ASP A 25 -2.71 17.01 -2.10
C ASP A 25 -1.48 16.13 -2.31
N ARG A 26 -0.70 15.94 -1.25
CA ARG A 26 0.47 15.06 -1.29
C ARG A 26 0.10 13.60 -1.56
N LEU A 27 -1.03 13.13 -1.00
CA LEU A 27 -1.54 11.79 -1.28
C LEU A 27 -1.97 11.64 -2.75
N SER A 28 -2.61 12.66 -3.31
CA SER A 28 -3.00 12.67 -4.72
C SER A 28 -1.79 12.65 -5.65
N ASP A 29 -0.75 13.45 -5.35
CA ASP A 29 0.49 13.46 -6.12
C ASP A 29 1.17 12.09 -6.11
N TRP A 30 1.14 11.41 -4.97
CA TRP A 30 1.70 10.07 -4.84
C TRP A 30 0.95 9.04 -5.69
N HIS A 31 -0.40 9.06 -5.67
CA HIS A 31 -1.19 8.19 -6.54
C HIS A 31 -0.89 8.44 -8.02
N HIS A 32 -0.87 9.70 -8.46
CA HIS A 32 -0.54 10.03 -9.86
C HIS A 32 0.86 9.56 -10.27
N ALA A 33 1.84 9.63 -9.37
CA ALA A 33 3.19 9.13 -9.65
C ALA A 33 3.22 7.61 -9.82
N LEU A 34 2.48 6.86 -8.99
CA LEU A 34 2.38 5.41 -9.10
C LEU A 34 1.67 4.98 -10.39
N GLU A 35 0.60 5.70 -10.78
CA GLU A 35 -0.08 5.48 -12.06
C GLU A 35 0.85 5.66 -13.25
N LYS A 36 1.66 6.73 -13.26
CA LYS A 36 2.65 6.99 -14.33
C LYS A 36 3.70 5.90 -14.43
N LEU A 37 4.05 5.26 -13.32
CA LEU A 37 5.00 4.14 -13.27
C LEU A 37 4.33 2.79 -13.57
N GLY A 38 3.00 2.74 -13.73
CA GLY A 38 2.25 1.50 -13.90
C GLY A 38 2.30 0.58 -12.67
N LEU A 39 2.54 1.15 -11.48
CA LEU A 39 2.63 0.39 -10.24
C LEU A 39 1.23 0.21 -9.63
N PRO A 40 0.79 -1.03 -9.36
CA PRO A 40 -0.50 -1.27 -8.73
C PRO A 40 -0.49 -0.77 -7.28
N PHE A 41 -1.54 -0.07 -6.88
CA PHE A 41 -1.77 0.37 -5.51
C PHE A 41 -3.24 0.19 -5.12
N ALA A 42 -3.51 0.20 -3.82
CA ALA A 42 -4.86 0.09 -3.27
C ALA A 42 -5.06 1.12 -2.17
N THR A 43 -6.25 1.69 -2.09
CA THR A 43 -6.64 2.65 -1.04
C THR A 43 -7.05 1.98 0.27
N SER A 44 -7.22 0.65 0.26
CA SER A 44 -7.51 -0.17 1.43
C SER A 44 -6.61 -1.40 1.45
N ALA A 45 -6.13 -1.80 2.63
CA ALA A 45 -5.48 -3.10 2.80
C ALA A 45 -6.54 -4.20 2.64
N PRO A 46 -6.43 -5.12 1.66
CA PRO A 46 -7.41 -6.19 1.50
C PRO A 46 -7.21 -7.25 2.59
N ILE A 47 -7.77 -7.07 3.80
CA ILE A 47 -7.53 -7.87 5.04
C ILE A 47 -7.15 -9.35 4.82
N ASN A 48 -7.80 -10.04 3.90
CA ASN A 48 -7.53 -11.42 3.51
C ASN A 48 -6.08 -11.69 3.05
N TRP A 49 -5.32 -10.68 2.64
CA TRP A 49 -3.96 -10.84 2.09
C TRP A 49 -2.94 -11.34 3.12
N LEU A 50 -3.15 -11.02 4.41
CA LEU A 50 -2.32 -11.53 5.51
C LEU A 50 -2.62 -13.02 5.80
N GLU A 51 -3.82 -13.48 5.44
CA GLU A 51 -4.29 -14.84 5.71
C GLU A 51 -3.95 -15.79 4.55
N THR A 52 -4.02 -15.31 3.30
CA THR A 52 -3.88 -16.18 2.12
C THR A 52 -2.54 -16.09 1.40
N GLY A 53 -1.70 -15.08 1.68
CA GLY A 53 -0.33 -15.03 1.19
C GLY A 53 -0.20 -15.23 -0.33
N HIS A 54 -0.61 -14.23 -1.11
CA HIS A 54 -0.53 -14.19 -2.57
C HIS A 54 -1.27 -15.35 -3.27
N ASP A 55 -2.59 -15.21 -3.33
CA ASP A 55 -3.38 -15.62 -4.49
C ASP A 55 -3.77 -14.36 -5.29
#